data_AF-A0A9W7XZA1-F1
#
_entry.id   AF-A0A9W7XZA1-F1
#
_cell.length_a   1.000
_cell.length_b   1.000
_cell.length_c   1.000
_cell.angle_alpha   90.00
_cell.angle_beta   90.00
_cell.angle_gamma   90.00
#
_symmetry.space_group_name_H-M   'P 1'
#
loop_
_entity.id
_entity.type
_entity.pdbx_description
1 polymer ?
#
loop_
_entity_poly.entity_id
_entity_poly.type
_entity_poly.pdbx_seq_one_letter_code
_entity_poly.pdbx_strand_id
1 'polypeptide(L)' 'MGGASVFWFGVLVAGLCAGALFMFKGKEDPTLWRTCTILSLACCYLMWALTYLAQLHPIIVPKRDDLRIDI' A
#
# COMPACT_ATOMS: atom_id res chain seq x y z
N MET A 1 -12.64 7.23 5.34
CA MET A 1 -12.24 6.76 3.99
C MET A 1 -13.05 5.49 3.72
N GLY A 2 -13.52 5.25 2.49
CA GLY A 2 -14.38 4.10 2.15
C GLY A 2 -13.57 2.95 1.54
N GLY A 3 -14.21 1.80 1.27
CA GLY A 3 -13.57 0.71 0.53
C GLY A 3 -13.09 1.12 -0.88
N ALA A 4 -13.77 2.10 -1.50
CA ALA A 4 -13.36 2.69 -2.77
C ALA A 4 -11.96 3.34 -2.75
N SER A 5 -11.48 3.78 -1.58
CA SER A 5 -10.13 4.34 -1.45
C SER A 5 -9.06 3.32 -1.84
N VAL A 6 -9.24 2.04 -1.48
CA VAL A 6 -8.30 0.97 -1.83
C VAL A 6 -8.17 0.84 -3.34
N PHE A 7 -9.30 0.86 -4.06
CA PHE A 7 -9.31 0.77 -5.52
C PHE A 7 -8.55 1.93 -6.17
N TRP A 8 -8.81 3.17 -5.76
CA TRP A 8 -8.13 4.35 -6.33
C TRP A 8 -6.62 4.34 -6.09
N PHE A 9 -6.17 3.96 -4.89
CA PHE A 9 -4.75 3.79 -4.61
C PHE A 9 -4.14 2.65 -5.43
N GLY A 10 -4.86 1.54 -5.62
CA GLY A 10 -4.42 0.44 -6.47
C GLY A 10 -4.23 0.84 -7.93
N VAL A 11 -5.15 1.64 -8.48
CA VAL A 11 -5.01 2.19 -9.84
C VAL A 11 -3.81 3.12 -9.95
N LEU A 12 -3.59 3.98 -8.95
CA LEU A 12 -2.42 4.87 -8.90
C LEU A 12 -1.11 4.07 -8.88
N VAL A 13 -1.01 3.04 -8.04
CA VAL A 13 0.18 2.19 -7.95
C VAL A 13 0.39 1.40 -9.25
N ALA A 14 -0.67 0.87 -9.85
CA ALA A 14 -0.59 0.20 -11.15
C ALA A 14 -0.09 1.15 -12.26
N GLY A 15 -0.52 2.42 -12.26
CA GLY A 15 -0.02 3.46 -13.15
C GLY A 15 1.49 3.73 -12.95
N LEU A 16 1.95 3.78 -11.70
CA LEU A 16 3.38 3.91 -11.38
C LEU A 16 4.20 2.70 -11.86
N CYS A 17 3.67 1.49 -11.67
CA CYS A 17 4.30 0.26 -12.18
C CYS A 17 4.40 0.26 -13.71
N ALA A 18 3.36 0.71 -14.42
CA ALA A 18 3.40 0.88 -15.86
C ALA A 18 4.43 1.93 -16.29
N GLY A 19 4.51 3.06 -15.59
CA GLY A 19 5.53 4.09 -15.82
C GLY A 19 6.96 3.56 -15.63
N ALA A 20 7.18 2.72 -14.62
CA ALA A 20 8.47 2.09 -14.36
C ALA A 20 8.96 1.21 -15.53
N LEU A 21 8.06 0.59 -16.31
CA LEU A 21 8.44 -0.21 -17.48
C LEU A 21 9.10 0.63 -18.58
N PHE A 22 8.67 1.88 -18.75
CA PHE A 22 9.18 2.78 -19.78
C PHE A 22 10.39 3.57 -19.33
N MET A 23 10.44 4.00 -18.07
CA MET A 23 11.51 4.86 -17.53
C MET A 23 12.89 4.17 -17.49
N PHE A 24 12.94 2.84 -17.33
CA PHE A 24 14.20 2.09 -17.20
C PHE A 24 14.75 1.51 -18.51
N LYS A 25 14.29 1.96 -19.68
CA LYS A 25 14.74 1.42 -20.99
C LYS A 25 16.22 1.67 -21.32
N GLY A 26 16.90 2.62 -20.65
CA GLY A 26 18.29 3.00 -20.94
C GLY A 26 19.31 2.72 -19.83
N LYS A 27 18.99 1.88 -18.83
CA LYS A 27 19.93 1.50 -17.76
C LYS A 27 20.72 0.24 -18.13
N GLU A 28 21.86 0.05 -17.46
CA GLU A 28 22.76 -1.12 -17.64
C GLU A 28 22.01 -2.45 -17.50
N ASP A 29 21.22 -2.61 -16.43
CA ASP A 29 20.38 -3.80 -16.19
C ASP A 29 18.88 -3.45 -16.10
N PRO A 30 18.18 -3.28 -17.24
CA PRO A 30 16.80 -2.80 -17.25
C PRO A 30 15.82 -3.79 -16.60
N THR A 31 16.11 -5.10 -16.69
CA THR A 31 15.26 -6.14 -16.09
C THR A 31 15.27 -6.04 -14.57
N LEU A 32 16.43 -5.92 -13.95
CA LEU A 32 16.57 -5.80 -12.49
C LEU A 32 15.88 -4.55 -11.97
N TRP A 33 16.09 -3.40 -12.63
CA TRP A 33 15.44 -2.15 -12.23
C TRP A 33 13.91 -2.21 -12.34
N ARG A 34 13.37 -2.83 -13.39
CA ARG A 34 11.92 -2.99 -13.55
C ARG A 34 11.33 -3.92 -12.48
N THR A 35 11.93 -5.09 -12.28
CA THR A 35 11.39 -6.11 -11.36
C THR A 35 11.48 -5.67 -9.91
N CYS A 36 12.63 -5.11 -9.47
CA CYS A 36 12.77 -4.60 -8.10
C CYS A 36 11.78 -3.46 -7.82
N THR A 37 11.65 -2.49 -8.72
CA THR A 37 10.74 -1.34 -8.52
C THR A 37 9.28 -1.80 -8.45
N ILE A 38 8.84 -2.64 -9.39
CA ILE A 38 7.45 -3.13 -9.45
C ILE A 38 7.13 -3.99 -8.22
N LEU A 39 8.04 -4.88 -7.83
CA LEU A 39 7.86 -5.75 -6.67
C LEU A 39 7.78 -4.95 -5.36
N SER A 40 8.68 -3.99 -5.16
CA SER A 40 8.66 -3.12 -3.97
C SER A 40 7.37 -2.32 -3.88
N LEU A 41 6.92 -1.70 -4.98
CA LEU A 41 5.66 -0.95 -5.01
C LEU A 41 4.45 -1.84 -4.72
N ALA A 42 4.43 -3.06 -5.27
CA ALA A 42 3.37 -4.03 -5.02
C ALA A 42 3.33 -4.46 -3.54
N CYS A 43 4.47 -4.79 -2.94
CA CYS A 43 4.55 -5.15 -1.52
C CYS A 43 4.11 -4.01 -0.60
N CYS A 44 4.57 -2.79 -0.84
CA CYS A 44 4.17 -1.61 -0.07
C CYS A 44 2.66 -1.36 -0.16
N TYR A 45 2.08 -1.47 -1.36
CA TYR A 45 0.64 -1.33 -1.55
C TYR A 45 -0.15 -2.42 -0.84
N LEU A 46 0.27 -3.69 -0.93
CA LEU A 46 -0.40 -4.81 -0.27
C LEU A 46 -0.38 -4.67 1.25
N MET A 47 0.76 -4.33 1.86
CA MET A 47 0.85 -4.09 3.30
C MET A 47 -0.10 -2.98 3.75
N TRP A 48 -0.15 -1.87 3.01
CA TRP A 48 -1.07 -0.76 3.30
C TRP A 48 -2.54 -1.16 3.12
N ALA A 49 -2.88 -1.81 2.01
CA ALA A 49 -4.26 -2.18 1.69
C ALA A 49 -4.83 -3.18 2.69
N LEU A 50 -4.04 -4.19 3.09
CA LEU A 50 -4.46 -5.20 4.06
C LEU A 50 -4.70 -4.59 5.45
N THR A 51 -3.78 -3.75 5.93
CA THR A 51 -3.91 -3.10 7.24
C THR A 51 -5.11 -2.14 7.29
N TYR A 52 -5.37 -1.43 6.18
CA TYR A 52 -6.55 -0.58 6.05
C TYR A 52 -7.86 -1.40 6.03
N LEU A 53 -7.92 -2.48 5.23
CA LEU A 53 -9.12 -3.33 5.13
C LEU A 53 -9.45 -4.00 6.47
N ALA A 54 -8.43 -4.38 7.25
CA ALA A 54 -8.63 -4.94 8.59
C ALA A 54 -9.34 -3.95 9.55
N GLN A 55 -9.19 -2.64 9.32
CA GLN A 55 -9.79 -1.60 10.15
C GLN A 55 -11.12 -1.05 9.60
N LEU A 56 -11.52 -1.38 8.36
CA LEU A 56 -12.66 -0.74 7.70
C LEU A 56 -14.01 -1.12 8.33
N HIS A 57 -14.18 -2.38 8.73
CA HIS A 57 -15.37 -2.88 9.43
C HIS A 57 -14.91 -3.78 10.60
N PRO A 58 -14.44 -3.18 11.71
CA PRO A 58 -13.87 -3.94 12.80
C PRO A 58 -14.97 -4.71 13.55
N ILE A 59 -14.70 -5.98 13.84
CA ILE A 59 -15.58 -6.84 14.65
C ILE A 59 -15.26 -6.67 16.14
N ILE A 60 -14.00 -6.36 16.45
CA ILE A 60 -13.48 -6.21 17.80
C ILE A 60 -13.18 -4.73 18.02
N VAL A 61 -13.69 -4.19 19.11
CA VAL A 61 -13.40 -2.82 19.55
C VAL A 61 -12.36 -2.82 20.67
N PRO A 62 -11.47 -1.82 20.73
CA PRO A 62 -10.47 -1.75 21.79
C PRO A 62 -11.16 -1.53 23.15
N LYS A 63 -10.88 -2.39 24.11
CA LYS A 63 -11.26 -2.22 25.52
C LYS A 63 -10.00 -1.97 26.34
N ARG A 64 -9.99 -0.88 27.12
CA ARG A 64 -8.87 -0.50 27.98
C ARG A 64 -9.41 -0.24 29.38
N ASP A 65 -8.82 -0.88 30.39
CA ASP A 65 -9.23 -0.77 31.80
C ASP A 65 -8.29 0.12 32.63
N ASP A 66 -7.17 0.57 32.06
CA ASP A 66 -6.11 1.34 32.76
C ASP A 66 -6.04 2.80 32.27
N LEU A 67 -7.20 3.45 32.09
CA LEU A 67 -7.23 4.86 31.71
C LEU A 67 -6.97 5.71 32.97
N ARG A 68 -5.75 6.22 33.13
CA ARG A 68 -5.47 7.23 34.14
C ARG A 68 -6.06 8.58 33.71
N ILE A 69 -7.19 8.94 34.30
CA ILE A 69 -7.86 10.22 34.09
C ILE A 69 -7.22 11.22 35.06
N ASP A 70 -6.05 11.76 34.71
CA ASP A 70 -5.49 12.93 35.39
C ASP A 70 -6.03 14.18 34.67
N ILE A 71 -7.09 14.76 35.24
CA ILE A 71 -7.60 16.10 34.90
C ILE A 71 -7.23 17.03 36.06
#